data_AF-A0A6I2J284-F1
#
_entry.id   AF-A0A6I2J284-F1
#
_cell.length_a   1.000
_cell.length_b   1.000
_cell.length_c   1.000
_cell.angle_alpha   90.00
_cell.angle_beta   90.00
_cell.angle_gamma   90.00
#
_symmetry.space_group_name_H-M   'P 1'
#
loop_
_entity.id
_entity.type
_entity.pdbx_description
1 polymer ?
#
loop_
_entity_poly.entity_id
_entity_poly.type
_entity_poly.pdbx_seq_one_letter_code
_entity_poly.pdbx_strand_id
1 'polypeptide(L)'
;MKQVINTLAQLQRLRDRTVKDITVKLAQQKQLCAKYDSNIKALGYLIHKTDAGNIVAPSVESLKNVAGYKGSLQRVIEWQEQEKTLAKIKENRIQKNLVKAACEEKIVTLTLDEQRITQASEYDSRQQKALDDLAAQCWLRNRQVLG
;
A
#
# COMPACT_ATOMS: atom_id res chain seq x y z
N MET A 1 14.64 -3.85 -28.67
CA MET A 1 14.92 -4.27 -27.28
C MET A 1 15.20 -3.14 -26.30
N LYS A 2 16.19 -2.24 -26.52
CA LYS A 2 16.45 -1.12 -25.58
C LYS A 2 15.21 -0.26 -25.25
N GLN A 3 14.38 0.03 -26.25
CA GLN A 3 13.12 0.77 -26.04
C GLN A 3 12.12 0.04 -25.13
N VAL A 4 11.98 -1.28 -25.28
CA VAL A 4 11.06 -2.11 -24.46
C VAL A 4 11.49 -2.15 -22.99
N ILE A 5 12.80 -2.28 -22.74
CA ILE A 5 13.33 -2.24 -21.37
C ILE A 5 13.15 -0.86 -20.75
N ASN A 6 13.33 0.21 -21.52
CA ASN A 6 13.09 1.57 -21.05
C ASN A 6 11.62 1.83 -20.71
N THR A 7 10.67 1.35 -21.53
CA THR A 7 9.24 1.50 -21.25
C THR A 7 8.82 0.66 -20.05
N LEU A 8 9.32 -0.56 -19.90
CA LEU A 8 9.08 -1.40 -18.71
C LEU A 8 9.67 -0.76 -17.44
N ALA A 9 10.86 -0.17 -17.51
CA ALA A 9 11.45 0.56 -16.37
C ALA A 9 10.64 1.82 -16.00
N GLN A 10 10.09 2.54 -16.98
CA GLN A 10 9.17 3.65 -16.71
C GLN A 10 7.87 3.16 -16.06
N LEU A 11 7.29 2.07 -16.58
CA LEU A 11 6.10 1.47 -16.01
C LEU A 11 6.32 1.00 -14.56
N GLN A 12 7.47 0.36 -14.28
CA GLN A 12 7.86 -0.06 -12.94
C GLN A 12 7.84 1.12 -11.96
N ARG A 13 8.43 2.26 -12.34
CA ARG A 13 8.43 3.49 -11.51
C ARG A 13 7.02 4.02 -11.25
N LEU A 14 6.14 3.97 -12.25
CA LEU A 14 4.73 4.41 -12.08
C LEU A 14 3.97 3.47 -11.13
N ARG A 15 4.21 2.16 -11.22
CA ARG A 15 3.59 1.16 -10.34
C ARG A 15 4.08 1.26 -8.91
N ASP A 16 5.39 1.40 -8.69
CA ASP A 16 5.98 1.64 -7.37
C ASP A 16 5.39 2.88 -6.70
N ARG A 17 5.29 4.01 -7.43
CA ARG A 17 4.61 5.22 -6.92
C ARG A 17 3.16 4.96 -6.54
N THR A 18 2.43 4.23 -7.37
CA THR A 18 1.02 3.88 -7.10
C THR A 18 0.89 3.06 -5.81
N VAL A 19 1.76 2.08 -5.59
CA VAL A 19 1.79 1.28 -4.36
C VAL A 19 2.07 2.16 -3.14
N LYS A 20 3.05 3.07 -3.24
CA LYS A 20 3.39 4.03 -2.17
C LYS A 20 2.21 4.95 -1.84
N ASP A 21 1.56 5.52 -2.84
CA ASP A 21 0.42 6.41 -2.67
C ASP A 21 -0.76 5.70 -1.98
N ILE A 22 -1.07 4.47 -2.40
CA ILE A 22 -2.13 3.68 -1.77
C ILE A 22 -1.76 3.29 -0.33
N THR A 23 -0.48 2.99 -0.08
CA THR A 23 0.03 2.69 1.27
C THR A 23 -0.17 3.87 2.22
N VAL A 24 0.15 5.09 1.77
CA VAL A 24 -0.08 6.32 2.54
C VAL A 24 -1.58 6.51 2.82
N LYS A 25 -2.44 6.32 1.81
CA LYS A 25 -3.91 6.40 1.99
C LYS A 25 -4.41 5.36 3.00
N LEU A 26 -3.86 4.15 2.98
CA LEU A 26 -4.21 3.10 3.94
C LEU A 26 -3.82 3.50 5.37
N ALA A 27 -2.61 4.04 5.55
CA ALA A 27 -2.14 4.51 6.85
C ALA A 27 -3.02 5.64 7.41
N GLN A 28 -3.36 6.63 6.58
CA GLN A 28 -4.28 7.71 6.94
C GLN A 28 -5.66 7.17 7.35
N GLN A 29 -6.19 6.20 6.60
CA GLN A 29 -7.49 5.60 6.91
C GLN A 29 -7.46 4.80 8.22
N LYS A 30 -6.39 4.04 8.48
CA LYS A 30 -6.19 3.34 9.76
C LYS A 30 -6.12 4.30 10.95
N GLN A 31 -5.42 5.43 10.77
CA GLN A 31 -5.37 6.49 11.79
C GLN A 31 -6.76 7.05 12.07
N LEU A 32 -7.59 7.26 11.04
CA LEU A 32 -8.98 7.70 11.22
C LEU A 32 -9.81 6.69 12.03
N CYS A 33 -9.72 5.39 11.70
CA CYS A 33 -10.36 4.34 12.49
C CYS A 33 -9.94 4.38 13.97
N ALA A 34 -8.63 4.54 14.24
CA ALA A 34 -8.11 4.65 15.59
C ALA A 34 -8.59 5.91 16.33
N LYS A 35 -8.78 7.03 15.62
CA LYS A 35 -9.38 8.24 16.20
C LYS A 35 -10.81 8.00 16.63
N TYR A 36 -11.62 7.32 15.84
CA TYR A 36 -12.98 6.96 16.24
C TYR A 36 -12.99 6.06 17.48
N ASP A 37 -12.11 5.06 17.55
CA ASP A 37 -11.95 4.23 18.75
C ASP A 37 -11.58 5.05 19.99
N SER A 38 -10.66 6.00 19.86
CA SER A 38 -10.26 6.86 20.96
C SER A 38 -11.41 7.78 21.40
N ASN A 39 -12.15 8.35 20.44
CA ASN A 39 -13.28 9.23 20.72
C ASN A 39 -14.41 8.50 21.45
N ILE A 40 -14.79 7.30 20.97
CA ILE A 40 -15.82 6.47 21.60
C ILE A 40 -15.45 6.16 23.05
N LYS A 41 -14.19 5.77 23.31
CA LYS A 41 -13.70 5.52 24.68
C LYS A 41 -13.77 6.78 25.56
N ALA A 42 -13.35 7.93 25.03
CA ALA A 42 -13.39 9.19 25.76
C ALA A 42 -14.83 9.63 26.10
N LEU A 43 -15.75 9.51 25.14
CA LEU A 43 -17.17 9.79 25.34
C LEU A 43 -17.79 8.82 26.35
N GLY A 44 -17.44 7.53 26.31
CA GLY A 44 -17.85 6.55 27.31
C GLY A 44 -17.38 6.91 28.72
N TYR A 45 -16.12 7.32 28.86
CA TYR A 45 -15.60 7.81 30.14
C TYR A 45 -16.33 9.06 30.64
N LEU A 46 -16.67 10.00 29.74
CA LEU A 46 -17.46 11.18 30.09
C LEU A 46 -18.86 10.81 30.60
N ILE A 47 -19.53 9.81 30.01
CA ILE A 47 -20.82 9.33 30.50
C ILE A 47 -20.69 8.82 31.94
N HIS A 48 -19.70 7.97 32.22
CA HIS A 48 -19.44 7.44 33.56
C HIS A 48 -19.11 8.55 34.57
N LYS A 49 -18.31 9.54 34.17
CA LYS A 49 -17.96 10.67 35.04
C LYS A 49 -19.14 11.61 35.33
N THR A 50 -20.15 11.61 34.47
CA THR A 50 -21.35 12.46 34.63
C THR A 50 -22.42 11.81 35.53
N ASP A 51 -22.07 10.78 36.31
CA ASP A 51 -22.99 10.22 37.29
C ASP A 51 -23.36 11.21 38.40
N ALA A 52 -24.66 11.26 38.71
CA ALA A 52 -25.25 12.16 39.71
C ALA A 52 -24.84 11.84 41.16
N GLY A 53 -24.06 10.76 41.37
CA GLY A 53 -23.58 10.34 42.69
C GLY A 53 -22.61 11.32 43.35
N ASN A 54 -22.09 12.31 42.62
CA ASN A 54 -21.21 13.37 43.15
C ASN A 54 -21.95 14.62 43.64
N ILE A 55 -23.27 14.70 43.51
CA ILE A 55 -24.05 15.87 43.92
C ILE A 55 -24.78 15.56 45.23
N VAL A 56 -24.37 16.22 46.32
CA VAL A 56 -25.10 16.18 47.59
C VAL A 56 -26.39 17.01 47.41
N ALA A 57 -27.55 16.36 47.52
CA ALA A 57 -28.90 16.91 47.33
C ALA A 57 -29.17 17.51 45.93
N PRO A 58 -29.25 16.69 44.87
CA PRO A 58 -29.50 17.17 43.51
C PRO A 58 -30.95 17.68 43.37
N SER A 59 -31.12 18.87 42.76
CA SER A 59 -32.44 19.36 42.37
C SER A 59 -33.01 18.55 41.20
N VAL A 60 -34.33 18.57 41.01
CA VAL A 60 -35.01 17.87 39.91
C VAL A 60 -34.50 18.36 38.55
N GLU A 61 -34.23 19.65 38.41
CA GLU A 61 -33.67 20.27 37.21
C GLU A 61 -32.24 19.77 36.93
N SER A 62 -31.42 19.63 37.99
CA SER A 62 -30.06 19.11 37.85
C SER A 62 -30.04 17.66 37.35
N LEU A 63 -30.96 16.82 37.84
CA LEU A 63 -31.13 15.44 37.38
C LEU A 63 -31.61 15.38 35.93
N LYS A 64 -32.57 16.23 35.55
CA LYS A 64 -33.05 16.33 34.16
C LYS A 64 -31.94 16.74 33.20
N ASN A 65 -31.09 17.70 33.60
CA ASN A 65 -29.95 18.14 32.80
C ASN A 65 -28.91 17.04 32.61
N VAL A 66 -28.55 16.33 33.69
CA VAL A 66 -27.62 15.18 33.62
C VAL A 66 -28.15 14.08 32.71
N ALA A 67 -29.44 13.73 32.84
CA ALA A 67 -30.07 12.74 31.99
C ALA A 67 -30.09 13.15 30.51
N GLY A 68 -30.45 14.41 30.21
CA GLY A 68 -30.45 14.94 28.84
C GLY A 68 -29.06 15.00 28.22
N TYR A 69 -28.05 15.37 29.01
CA TYR A 69 -26.66 15.37 28.57
C TYR A 69 -26.15 13.95 28.26
N LYS A 70 -26.41 12.99 29.15
CA LYS A 70 -26.06 11.58 28.91
C LYS A 70 -26.72 11.01 27.67
N GLY A 71 -28.02 11.26 27.46
CA GLY A 71 -28.72 10.83 26.25
C GLY A 71 -28.13 11.46 24.99
N SER A 72 -27.66 12.71 25.07
CA SER A 72 -26.95 13.36 23.96
C SER A 72 -25.60 12.72 23.68
N LEU A 73 -24.81 12.41 24.72
CA LEU A 73 -23.53 11.70 24.58
C LEU A 73 -23.72 10.29 23.99
N GLN A 74 -24.74 9.55 24.42
CA GLN A 74 -25.06 8.22 23.87
C GLN A 74 -25.33 8.30 22.37
N ARG A 75 -26.15 9.27 21.92
CA ARG A 75 -26.41 9.49 20.49
C ARG A 75 -25.13 9.81 19.70
N VAL A 76 -24.22 10.60 20.29
CA VAL A 76 -22.94 10.90 19.65
C VAL A 76 -22.06 9.64 19.55
N ILE A 77 -22.06 8.78 20.57
CA ILE A 77 -21.33 7.50 20.54
C ILE A 77 -21.89 6.60 19.43
N GLU A 78 -23.21 6.42 19.36
CA GLU A 78 -23.87 5.64 18.31
C GLU A 78 -23.49 6.15 16.92
N TRP A 79 -23.46 7.47 16.73
CA TRP A 79 -23.02 8.07 15.48
C TRP A 79 -21.54 7.81 15.19
N GLN A 80 -20.65 7.91 16.18
CA GLN A 80 -19.23 7.60 16.01
C GLN A 80 -18.99 6.11 15.69
N GLU A 81 -19.81 5.20 16.22
CA GLU A 81 -19.76 3.77 15.89
C GLU A 81 -20.17 3.49 14.44
N GLN A 82 -21.20 4.19 13.95
CA GLN A 82 -21.61 4.13 12.55
C GLN A 82 -20.50 4.66 11.63
N GLU A 83 -19.94 5.83 11.94
CA GLU A 83 -18.84 6.43 11.18
C GLU A 83 -17.58 5.55 11.17
N LYS A 84 -17.25 4.93 12.31
CA LYS A 84 -16.17 3.94 12.40
C LYS A 84 -16.42 2.75 11.48
N THR A 85 -17.66 2.27 11.41
CA THR A 85 -18.03 1.15 10.54
C THR A 85 -17.83 1.51 9.06
N LEU A 86 -18.28 2.69 8.64
CA LEU A 86 -18.07 3.22 7.29
C LEU A 86 -16.57 3.40 6.99
N ALA A 87 -15.81 3.93 7.94
CA ALA A 87 -14.36 4.08 7.83
C ALA A 87 -13.66 2.72 7.69
N LYS A 88 -14.14 1.67 8.35
CA LYS A 88 -13.58 0.32 8.25
C LYS A 88 -13.87 -0.33 6.90
N ILE A 89 -15.08 -0.12 6.35
CA ILE A 89 -15.41 -0.55 4.98
C ILE A 89 -14.46 0.09 3.97
N LYS A 90 -14.18 1.40 4.13
CA LYS A 90 -13.24 2.13 3.29
C LYS A 90 -11.79 1.61 3.47
N GLU A 91 -11.35 1.33 4.69
CA GLU A 91 -10.05 0.72 4.98
C GLU A 91 -9.89 -0.61 4.22
N ASN A 92 -10.87 -1.50 4.32
CA ASN A 92 -10.87 -2.79 3.64
C ASN A 92 -10.79 -2.64 2.11
N ARG A 93 -11.50 -1.65 1.54
CA ARG A 93 -11.41 -1.33 0.11
C ARG A 93 -10.02 -0.86 -0.29
N ILE A 94 -9.42 0.05 0.48
CA ILE A 94 -8.05 0.54 0.22
C ILE A 94 -7.04 -0.60 0.34
N GLN A 95 -7.18 -1.49 1.32
CA GLN A 95 -6.31 -2.66 1.46
C GLN A 95 -6.40 -3.62 0.27
N LYS A 96 -7.61 -3.91 -0.24
CA LYS A 96 -7.78 -4.72 -1.46
C LYS A 96 -7.10 -4.05 -2.67
N ASN A 97 -7.26 -2.73 -2.80
CA ASN A 97 -6.60 -1.97 -3.86
C ASN A 97 -5.08 -2.00 -3.73
N LEU A 98 -4.54 -1.96 -2.52
CA LEU A 98 -3.10 -2.06 -2.27
C LEU A 98 -2.56 -3.41 -2.71
N VAL A 99 -3.23 -4.51 -2.35
CA VAL A 99 -2.84 -5.85 -2.78
C VAL A 99 -2.83 -5.95 -4.30
N LYS A 100 -3.89 -5.47 -4.97
CA LYS A 100 -3.95 -5.44 -6.43
C LYS A 100 -2.79 -4.64 -7.04
N ALA A 101 -2.53 -3.43 -6.53
CA ALA A 101 -1.44 -2.60 -7.02
C ALA A 101 -0.05 -3.23 -6.80
N ALA A 102 0.15 -3.90 -5.67
CA ALA A 102 1.40 -4.62 -5.38
C ALA A 102 1.60 -5.83 -6.30
N CYS A 103 0.54 -6.58 -6.60
CA CYS A 103 0.59 -7.65 -7.60
C CYS A 103 0.97 -7.09 -8.99
N GLU A 104 0.34 -5.99 -9.41
CA GLU A 104 0.64 -5.34 -10.69
C GLU A 104 2.08 -4.82 -10.77
N GLU A 105 2.59 -4.21 -9.69
CA GLU A 105 4.00 -3.80 -9.58
C GLU A 105 4.94 -5.01 -9.71
N LYS A 106 4.65 -6.09 -8.98
CA LYS A 106 5.48 -7.28 -8.98
C LYS A 106 5.57 -7.93 -10.36
N ILE A 107 4.46 -8.00 -11.10
CA ILE A 107 4.43 -8.52 -12.47
C ILE A 107 5.39 -7.72 -13.36
N VAL A 108 5.31 -6.38 -13.32
CA VAL A 108 6.18 -5.52 -14.15
C VAL A 108 7.65 -5.70 -13.78
N THR A 109 7.96 -5.80 -12.49
CA THR A 109 9.32 -6.04 -12.01
C THR A 109 9.88 -7.37 -12.53
N LEU A 110 9.11 -8.45 -12.43
CA LEU A 110 9.53 -9.77 -12.94
C LEU A 110 9.74 -9.76 -14.46
N THR A 111 8.79 -9.18 -15.22
CA THR A 111 8.91 -9.08 -16.68
C THR A 111 10.11 -8.23 -17.09
N LEU A 112 10.41 -7.14 -16.39
CA LEU A 112 11.58 -6.32 -16.68
C LEU A 112 12.89 -7.08 -16.46
N ASP A 113 12.97 -7.87 -15.38
CA ASP A 113 14.14 -8.67 -15.08
C ASP A 113 14.35 -9.80 -16.10
N GLU A 114 13.28 -10.48 -16.51
CA GLU A 114 13.32 -11.47 -17.60
C GLU A 114 13.84 -10.85 -18.89
N GLN A 115 13.33 -9.68 -19.29
CA GLN A 115 13.78 -9.00 -20.51
C GLN A 115 15.25 -8.59 -20.46
N ARG A 116 15.76 -8.21 -19.27
CA ARG A 116 17.19 -7.91 -19.09
C ARG A 116 18.05 -9.15 -19.24
N ILE A 117 17.63 -10.28 -18.67
CA ILE A 117 18.34 -11.56 -18.79
C ILE A 117 18.39 -12.00 -20.25
N THR A 118 17.25 -11.95 -20.96
CA THR A 118 17.21 -12.29 -22.39
C THR A 118 18.11 -11.39 -23.23
N GLN A 119 18.13 -10.08 -22.94
CA GLN A 119 19.02 -9.17 -23.66
C GLN A 119 20.50 -9.48 -23.42
N ALA A 120 20.87 -9.80 -22.17
CA ALA A 120 22.24 -10.17 -21.82
C ALA A 120 22.67 -11.47 -22.51
N SER A 121 21.83 -12.51 -22.47
CA SER A 121 22.15 -13.79 -23.12
C SER A 121 22.26 -13.68 -24.64
N GLU A 122 21.42 -12.86 -25.27
CA GLU A 122 21.55 -12.56 -26.70
C GLU A 122 22.84 -11.81 -27.03
N TYR A 123 23.25 -10.88 -26.17
CA TYR A 123 24.51 -10.16 -26.34
C TYR A 123 25.69 -11.12 -26.23
N ASP A 124 25.72 -11.96 -25.21
CA ASP A 124 26.78 -12.94 -24.97
C ASP A 124 26.86 -13.97 -26.11
N SER A 125 25.71 -14.45 -26.61
CA SER A 125 25.65 -15.37 -27.75
C SER A 125 26.24 -14.75 -29.02
N ARG A 126 25.99 -13.45 -29.26
CA ARG A 126 26.54 -12.74 -30.42
C ARG A 126 28.05 -12.51 -30.28
N GLN A 127 28.52 -12.19 -29.07
CA GLN A 127 29.95 -12.04 -28.79
C GLN A 127 30.68 -13.36 -28.97
N GLN A 128 30.15 -14.45 -28.42
CA GLN A 128 30.73 -15.79 -28.56
C GLN A 128 30.83 -16.18 -30.04
N LYS A 129 29.75 -16.00 -30.81
CA LYS A 129 29.76 -16.28 -32.25
C LYS A 129 30.82 -15.47 -32.98
N ALA A 130 30.98 -14.19 -32.68
CA ALA A 130 32.00 -13.35 -33.31
C ALA A 130 33.43 -13.80 -32.96
N LEU A 131 33.67 -14.24 -31.73
CA LEU A 131 34.94 -14.82 -31.31
C LEU A 131 35.22 -16.16 -32.00
N ASP A 132 34.21 -17.02 -32.09
CA ASP A 132 34.31 -18.33 -32.75
C ASP A 132 34.59 -18.16 -34.26
N ASP A 133 33.91 -17.22 -34.92
CA ASP A 133 34.13 -16.88 -36.33
C ASP A 133 35.57 -16.38 -36.56
N LEU A 134 36.10 -15.54 -35.66
CA LEU A 134 37.49 -15.06 -35.71
C LEU A 134 38.50 -16.19 -35.49
N ALA A 135 38.25 -17.06 -34.50
CA ALA A 135 39.10 -18.21 -34.21
C ALA A 135 39.16 -19.19 -35.40
N ALA A 136 38.02 -19.45 -36.03
CA ALA A 136 37.94 -20.28 -37.23
C ALA A 136 38.75 -19.70 -38.40
N GLN A 137 38.68 -18.39 -38.63
CA GLN A 137 39.47 -17.71 -39.65
C GLN A 137 40.99 -17.80 -39.39
N CYS A 138 41.41 -17.56 -38.15
CA CYS A 138 42.82 -17.70 -37.75
C CYS A 138 43.34 -19.13 -37.96
N TRP A 139 42.53 -20.14 -37.61
CA TRP A 139 42.88 -21.54 -37.81
C TRP A 139 43.03 -21.90 -39.30
N LEU A 140 42.09 -21.47 -40.15
CA LEU A 140 42.15 -21.68 -41.59
C LEU A 140 43.40 -21.03 -42.21
N ARG A 141 43.72 -19.80 -41.80
CA ARG A 141 44.89 -19.08 -42.29
C ARG A 141 46.20 -19.78 -41.92
N ASN A 142 46.34 -20.24 -40.68
CA ASN A 142 47.54 -20.97 -40.25
C ASN A 142 47.72 -22.30 -40.98
N ARG A 143 46.62 -22.96 -41.35
CA ARG A 143 46.67 -24.21 -42.13
C ARG A 143 47.09 -24.00 -43.58
N GLN A 144 46.74 -22.86 -44.18
CA GLN A 144 47.16 -22.50 -45.55
C GLN A 144 48.62 -22.06 -45.66
N VAL A 145 49.25 -21.64 -44.56
CA VAL A 145 50.66 -21.19 -44.53
C VAL A 145 51.63 -22.35 -44.27
N LEU A 146 51.14 -23.48 -43.77
CA LEU A 146 51.94 -24.67 -43.41
C LEU A 146 51.80 -25.84 -44.40
N GLY A 147 51.17 -25.63 -45.55
CA GLY A 147 51.08 -26.59 -46.67
C GLY A 147 51.62 -25.97 -47.95
#